data_AF-A0A531M0E0-F1
#
_entry.id   AF-A0A531M0E0-F1
#
_cell.length_a   1.000
_cell.length_b   1.000
_cell.length_c   1.000
_cell.angle_alpha   90.00
_cell.angle_beta   90.00
_cell.angle_gamma   90.00
#
_symmetry.space_group_name_H-M   'P 1'
#
loop_
_entity.id
_entity.type
_entity.pdbx_description
1 polymer ?
#
loop_
_entity_poly.entity_id
_entity_poly.type
_entity_poly.pdbx_seq_one_letter_code
_entity_poly.pdbx_strand_id
1 'polypeptide(L)'
;YISSVTLAEVLFGIEVMPAGRRKNVLAEAFAGICAVFDQRVLPFDVQAARQYAGLAAKARTAGKGFPIPDGYIAAIADAKGFHVASRDTSAFHAAGIPVVDPWQNAT
;
A
#
# COMPACT_ATOMS: atom_id res chain seq x y z
N TYR A 1 -3.72 -7.78 6.75
CA TYR A 1 -2.85 -8.00 5.60
C TYR A 1 -2.01 -6.76 5.36
N ILE A 2 -0.87 -6.91 4.70
CA ILE A 2 -0.03 -5.80 4.23
C ILE A 2 0.38 -6.08 2.78
N SER A 3 0.49 -5.07 1.94
CA SER A 3 0.97 -5.28 0.57
C SER A 3 2.49 -5.44 0.55
N SER A 4 3.01 -6.19 -0.43
CA SER A 4 4.46 -6.25 -0.68
C SER A 4 5.04 -4.89 -1.07
N VAL A 5 4.22 -3.97 -1.59
CA VAL A 5 4.60 -2.60 -1.98
C VAL A 5 4.84 -1.77 -0.73
N THR A 6 3.91 -1.77 0.22
CA THR A 6 4.06 -1.10 1.53
C THR A 6 5.25 -1.65 2.29
N LEU A 7 5.49 -2.97 2.21
CA LEU A 7 6.69 -3.60 2.77
C LEU A 7 7.96 -2.99 2.15
N ALA A 8 8.03 -2.89 0.82
CA ALA A 8 9.16 -2.30 0.12
C ALA A 8 9.38 -0.81 0.46
N GLU A 9 8.30 -0.03 0.57
CA GLU A 9 8.37 1.40 0.92
C GLU A 9 8.95 1.63 2.32
N VAL A 10 8.49 0.86 3.30
CA VAL A 10 9.01 0.97 4.68
C VAL A 10 10.46 0.51 4.77
N LEU A 11 10.80 -0.62 4.13
CA LEU A 11 12.18 -1.10 4.08
C LEU A 11 13.11 -0.09 3.41
N PHE A 12 12.70 0.50 2.29
CA PHE A 12 13.46 1.56 1.63
C PHE A 12 13.68 2.75 2.57
N GLY A 13 12.62 3.22 3.24
CA GLY A 13 12.69 4.33 4.20
C GLY A 13 13.67 4.07 5.34
N ILE A 14 13.77 2.83 5.82
CA ILE A 14 14.76 2.41 6.83
C ILE A 14 16.17 2.36 6.22
N GLU A 15 16.31 1.82 5.01
CA GLU A 15 17.63 1.61 4.40
C GLU A 15 18.36 2.92 4.07
N VAL A 16 17.65 3.94 3.62
CA VAL A 16 18.24 5.25 3.28
C VAL A 16 18.66 6.08 4.50
N MET A 17 18.34 5.63 5.72
CA MET A 17 18.74 6.34 6.94
C MET A 17 20.25 6.22 7.19
N PRO A 18 20.88 7.26 7.78
CA PRO A 18 22.23 7.15 8.28
C PRO A 18 22.37 5.98 9.27
N ALA A 19 23.51 5.29 9.22
CA ALA A 19 23.83 4.24 10.18
C ALA A 19 23.80 4.80 11.61
N GLY A 20 23.12 4.09 12.51
CA GLY A 20 23.04 4.48 13.91
C GLY A 20 21.81 3.92 14.62
N ARG A 21 21.68 4.29 15.90
CA ARG A 21 20.64 3.77 16.80
C ARG A 21 19.23 3.87 16.23
N ARG A 22 18.89 4.99 15.56
CA ARG A 22 17.55 5.21 15.02
C ARG A 22 17.21 4.22 13.89
N LYS A 23 18.14 3.96 12.96
CA LYS A 23 17.95 2.98 11.89
C LYS A 23 17.72 1.58 12.49
N ASN A 24 18.55 1.20 13.45
CA ASN A 24 18.48 -0.13 14.08
C ASN A 24 17.14 -0.34 14.82
N VAL A 25 16.70 0.64 15.61
CA VAL A 25 15.43 0.54 16.35
C VAL A 25 14.23 0.43 15.41
N LEU A 26 14.22 1.19 14.30
CA LEU A 26 13.13 1.11 13.32
C LEU A 26 13.15 -0.22 12.55
N ALA A 27 14.33 -0.72 12.18
CA ALA A 27 14.48 -2.03 11.55
C ALA A 27 13.94 -3.16 12.44
N GLU A 28 14.30 -3.14 13.73
CA GLU A 28 13.84 -4.13 14.71
C GLU A 28 12.32 -4.04 14.94
N ALA A 29 11.79 -2.83 15.15
CA ALA A 29 10.36 -2.63 15.33
C ALA A 29 9.56 -3.09 14.10
N PHE A 30 10.05 -2.78 12.90
CA PHE A 30 9.38 -3.19 11.67
C PHE A 30 9.48 -4.69 11.40
N ALA A 31 10.58 -5.34 11.77
CA ALA A 31 10.67 -6.80 11.77
C ALA A 31 9.60 -7.44 12.67
N GLY A 32 9.36 -6.87 13.86
CA GLY A 32 8.27 -7.28 14.74
C GLY A 32 6.88 -7.13 14.10
N ILE A 33 6.64 -6.02 13.38
CA ILE A 33 5.40 -5.82 12.62
C ILE A 33 5.27 -6.87 11.50
N CYS A 34 6.35 -7.15 10.76
CA CYS A 34 6.35 -8.15 9.70
C CYS A 34 5.99 -9.55 10.23
N ALA A 35 6.49 -9.92 11.41
CA ALA A 35 6.13 -11.18 12.06
C ALA A 35 4.63 -11.29 12.36
N VAL A 36 3.98 -10.18 12.75
CA VAL A 36 2.51 -10.16 12.94
C VAL A 36 1.78 -10.42 11.62
N PHE A 37 2.31 -9.97 10.49
CA PHE A 37 1.75 -10.18 9.16
C PHE A 37 2.30 -11.41 8.44
N ASP A 38 2.95 -12.34 9.14
CA ASP A 38 3.37 -13.60 8.53
C ASP A 38 2.18 -14.30 7.84
N GLN A 39 2.42 -14.85 6.65
CA GLN A 39 1.41 -15.39 5.73
C GLN A 39 0.27 -14.42 5.31
N ARG A 40 0.36 -13.15 5.68
CA ARG A 40 -0.62 -12.09 5.36
C ARG A 40 0.01 -10.93 4.58
N VAL A 41 1.15 -11.18 3.96
CA VAL A 41 1.76 -10.31 2.95
C VAL A 41 1.15 -10.63 1.58
N LEU A 42 0.56 -9.64 0.94
CA LEU A 42 -0.08 -9.79 -0.37
C LEU A 42 0.89 -9.33 -1.47
N PRO A 43 1.31 -10.22 -2.37
CA PRO A 43 2.19 -9.85 -3.47
C PRO A 43 1.44 -9.08 -4.57
N PHE A 44 2.16 -8.24 -5.31
CA PHE A 44 1.72 -7.80 -6.63
C PHE A 44 1.90 -8.96 -7.63
N ASP A 45 0.92 -9.85 -7.67
CA ASP A 45 0.90 -11.04 -8.53
C ASP A 45 0.26 -10.76 -9.90
N VAL A 46 0.14 -11.80 -10.75
CA VAL A 46 -0.49 -11.70 -12.07
C VAL A 46 -1.95 -11.23 -11.98
N GLN A 47 -2.68 -11.61 -10.93
CA GLN A 47 -4.07 -11.21 -10.75
C GLN A 47 -4.15 -9.71 -10.43
N ALA A 48 -3.30 -9.22 -9.53
CA ALA A 48 -3.17 -7.79 -9.25
C ALA A 48 -2.76 -7.01 -10.52
N ALA A 49 -1.78 -7.51 -11.28
CA ALA A 49 -1.38 -6.87 -12.54
C ALA A 49 -2.51 -6.71 -13.55
N ARG A 50 -3.44 -7.67 -13.62
CA ARG A 50 -4.64 -7.57 -14.46
C ARG A 50 -5.61 -6.49 -13.96
N GLN A 51 -5.81 -6.38 -12.65
CA GLN A 51 -6.68 -5.32 -12.10
C GLN A 51 -6.08 -3.93 -12.30
N TYR A 52 -4.76 -3.79 -12.12
CA TYR A 52 -4.05 -2.53 -12.30
C TYR A 52 -4.38 -1.86 -13.64
N ALA A 53 -4.36 -2.60 -14.75
CA ALA A 53 -4.64 -2.05 -16.07
C ALA A 53 -6.01 -1.37 -16.15
N GLY A 54 -7.04 -1.99 -15.59
CA GLY A 54 -8.39 -1.43 -15.55
C GLY A 54 -8.48 -0.20 -14.66
N LEU A 55 -7.87 -0.24 -13.47
CA LEU A 55 -7.86 0.88 -12.51
C LEU A 55 -7.11 2.10 -13.07
N ALA A 56 -5.94 1.88 -13.68
CA ALA A 56 -5.14 2.93 -14.29
C ALA A 56 -5.86 3.59 -15.48
N ALA A 57 -6.55 2.80 -16.31
CA ALA A 57 -7.37 3.33 -17.40
C ALA A 57 -8.50 4.22 -16.87
N LYS A 58 -9.24 3.76 -15.84
CA LYS A 58 -10.31 4.54 -15.20
C LYS A 58 -9.79 5.87 -14.64
N ALA A 59 -8.69 5.85 -13.89
CA ALA A 59 -8.10 7.05 -13.31
C ALA A 59 -7.66 8.05 -14.39
N ARG A 60 -7.04 7.55 -15.47
CA ARG A 60 -6.63 8.37 -16.62
C ARG A 60 -7.82 9.02 -17.32
N THR A 61 -8.89 8.27 -17.59
CA THR A 61 -10.12 8.82 -18.20
C THR A 61 -10.79 9.87 -17.30
N ALA A 62 -10.68 9.72 -15.99
CA ALA A 62 -11.18 10.69 -15.01
C ALA A 62 -10.27 11.93 -14.84
N GLY A 63 -9.14 12.01 -15.54
CA GLY A 63 -8.16 13.09 -15.40
C GLY A 63 -7.47 13.14 -14.03
N LYS A 64 -7.46 12.02 -13.30
CA LYS A 64 -6.90 11.92 -11.95
C LYS A 64 -5.53 11.26 -11.97
N GLY A 65 -4.67 11.67 -11.04
CA GLY A 65 -3.39 11.02 -10.79
C GLY A 65 -3.59 9.61 -10.24
N PHE A 66 -2.76 8.67 -10.69
CA PHE A 66 -2.69 7.31 -10.15
C PHE A 66 -1.22 6.95 -9.92
N PRO A 67 -0.62 7.43 -8.81
CA PRO A 67 0.76 7.12 -8.49
C PRO A 67 1.02 5.62 -8.55
N ILE A 68 2.19 5.22 -9.07
CA ILE A 68 2.47 3.80 -9.32
C ILE A 68 2.37 2.94 -8.04
N PRO A 69 2.95 3.33 -6.89
CA PRO A 69 2.83 2.55 -5.65
C PRO A 69 1.37 2.40 -5.20
N ASP A 70 0.61 3.49 -5.15
CA ASP A 70 -0.82 3.47 -4.81
C ASP A 70 -1.60 2.60 -5.78
N GLY A 71 -1.25 2.63 -7.06
CA GLY A 71 -1.89 1.82 -8.08
C GLY A 71 -1.65 0.32 -7.89
N TYR A 72 -0.44 -0.07 -7.48
CA TYR A 72 -0.16 -1.46 -7.14
C TYR A 72 -0.89 -1.90 -5.87
N ILE A 73 -0.96 -1.05 -4.84
CA ILE A 73 -1.71 -1.32 -3.61
C ILE A 73 -3.21 -1.47 -3.92
N ALA A 74 -3.76 -0.56 -4.70
CA ALA A 74 -5.15 -0.57 -5.17
C ALA A 74 -5.46 -1.87 -5.95
N ALA A 75 -4.57 -2.25 -6.86
CA ALA A 75 -4.72 -3.46 -7.66
C ALA A 75 -4.66 -4.76 -6.84
N ILE A 76 -3.79 -4.82 -5.83
CA ILE A 76 -3.74 -5.93 -4.87
C ILE A 76 -5.04 -6.00 -4.08
N ALA A 77 -5.52 -4.87 -3.56
CA ALA A 77 -6.75 -4.82 -2.79
C ALA A 77 -7.95 -5.27 -3.62
N ASP A 78 -8.10 -4.78 -4.85
CA ASP A 78 -9.16 -5.16 -5.78
C ASP A 78 -9.12 -6.65 -6.11
N ALA A 79 -7.94 -7.20 -6.42
CA ALA A 79 -7.77 -8.61 -6.73
C ALA A 79 -8.15 -9.55 -5.57
N LYS A 80 -8.06 -9.09 -4.32
CA LYS A 80 -8.38 -9.86 -3.11
C LYS A 80 -9.72 -9.48 -2.48
N GLY A 81 -10.45 -8.50 -3.05
CA GLY A 81 -11.73 -8.02 -2.51
C GLY A 81 -11.58 -7.27 -1.17
N PHE A 82 -10.45 -6.59 -0.95
CA PHE A 82 -10.16 -5.86 0.29
C PHE A 82 -10.38 -4.36 0.17
N HIS A 83 -10.59 -3.71 1.31
CA HIS A 83 -10.53 -2.26 1.44
C HIS A 83 -9.09 -1.82 1.72
N VAL A 84 -8.74 -0.61 1.29
CA VAL A 84 -7.46 0.01 1.63
C VAL A 84 -7.62 0.86 2.88
N ALA A 85 -6.72 0.73 3.85
CA ALA A 85 -6.62 1.68 4.95
C ALA A 85 -5.54 2.72 4.60
N SER A 86 -5.94 3.97 4.35
CA SER A 86 -5.01 5.04 3.96
C SER A 86 -5.50 6.40 4.43
N ARG A 87 -4.56 7.27 4.82
CA ARG A 87 -4.84 8.68 5.09
C ARG A 87 -5.02 9.47 3.79
N ASP A 88 -4.23 9.17 2.75
CA ASP A 88 -4.47 9.72 1.42
C ASP A 88 -5.41 8.79 0.66
N THR A 89 -6.67 9.20 0.57
CA THR A 89 -7.74 8.41 -0.06
C THR A 89 -7.94 8.76 -1.54
N SER A 90 -7.29 9.81 -2.02
CA SER A 90 -7.60 10.44 -3.31
C SER A 90 -7.40 9.51 -4.51
N ALA A 91 -6.27 8.80 -4.54
CA ALA A 91 -5.93 7.82 -5.58
C ALA A 91 -6.87 6.60 -5.57
N PHE A 92 -7.24 6.12 -4.38
CA PHE A 92 -8.13 4.96 -4.23
C PHE A 92 -9.57 5.28 -4.66
N HIS A 93 -10.07 6.47 -4.29
CA HIS A 93 -11.35 6.96 -4.81
C HIS A 93 -11.35 7.14 -6.32
N ALA A 94 -10.26 7.64 -6.91
CA ALA A 94 -10.11 7.78 -8.35
C ALA A 94 -10.19 6.43 -9.09
N ALA A 95 -9.67 5.37 -8.47
CA ALA A 95 -9.68 4.01 -8.99
C ALA A 95 -10.99 3.25 -8.69
N GLY A 96 -11.86 3.80 -7.84
CA GLY A 96 -13.10 3.13 -7.40
C GLY A 96 -12.86 2.03 -6.35
N ILE A 97 -11.73 2.08 -5.65
CA ILE A 97 -11.39 1.14 -4.59
C ILE A 97 -11.98 1.60 -3.26
N PRO A 98 -12.67 0.72 -2.51
CA PRO A 98 -13.10 1.04 -1.15
C PRO A 98 -11.91 1.38 -0.27
N VAL A 99 -11.99 2.55 0.38
CA VAL A 99 -10.92 3.06 1.25
C VAL A 99 -11.50 3.51 2.58
N VAL A 100 -10.78 3.21 3.65
CA VAL A 100 -11.06 3.63 5.02
C VAL A 100 -9.94 4.56 5.46
N ASP A 101 -10.27 5.79 5.83
CA ASP A 101 -9.34 6.69 6.48
C ASP A 101 -9.47 6.54 8.01
N PRO A 102 -8.49 5.91 8.69
CA PRO A 102 -8.61 5.63 10.11
C PRO A 102 -8.49 6.90 10.98
N TRP A 103 -8.15 8.06 10.40
CA TRP A 103 -8.11 9.33 11.12
C TRP A 103 -9.46 10.08 11.13
N GLN A 104 -10.47 9.64 10.36
CA GLN A 104 -11.77 10.33 10.33
C GLN A 104 -12.65 10.06 11.56
N ASN A 105 -12.33 9.04 12.37
CA ASN A 105 -13.06 8.68 13.59
C ASN A 105 -12.22 8.80 14.87
N ALA A 106 -11.06 9.47 14.82
CA ALA A 106 -10.30 9.76 16.03
C ALA A 106 -11.00 10.89 16.79
N THR A 107 -11.91 10.49 17.69
CA THR A 107 -12.55 11.36 18.69
C THR A 107 -11.76 11.33 19.99
#